data_AF-A0A2T3L978-F1
#
_entry.id   AF-A0A2T3L978-F1
#
_cell.length_a   1.000
_cell.length_b   1.000
_cell.length_c   1.000
_cell.angle_alpha   90.00
_cell.angle_beta   90.00
_cell.angle_gamma   90.00
#
_symmetry.space_group_name_H-M   'P 1'
#
loop_
_entity.id
_entity.type
_entity.pdbx_description
1 polymer ?
#
loop_
_entity_poly.entity_id
_entity_poly.type
_entity_poly.pdbx_seq_one_letter_code
_entity_poly.pdbx_strand_id
1 'polypeptide(L)'
;MIKSVHNLKAVLIFVLTSFLVVGSVSAESNTKSDPSSLYSRLGGLAPISVVVSDFIDIVVPDTFLNKNPAVQATRAHVPAAYLKYRVTSMVCSATGGPCEYQGKGMKEAHASLNITEPEWDRMVVLFKEVLAKHKVPAKESQELLELIGSTKADIVVVNSQ
;
A
#
# COMPACT_ATOMS: atom_id res chain seq x y z
N MET A 1 -28.41 -50.83 -21.25
CA MET A 1 -27.31 -49.86 -21.15
C MET A 1 -27.53 -49.02 -19.89
N ILE A 2 -26.86 -49.34 -18.79
CA ILE A 2 -26.91 -48.61 -17.51
C ILE A 2 -25.50 -48.65 -16.92
N LYS A 3 -25.04 -47.50 -16.38
CA LYS A 3 -23.88 -47.19 -15.50
C LYS A 3 -23.26 -45.88 -16.02
N SER A 4 -22.87 -44.88 -15.24
CA SER A 4 -22.54 -44.82 -13.81
C SER A 4 -22.51 -43.34 -13.40
N VAL A 5 -23.14 -42.99 -12.28
CA VAL A 5 -22.94 -41.72 -11.57
C VAL A 5 -22.40 -42.09 -10.20
N HIS A 6 -21.07 -42.11 -10.00
CA HIS A 6 -20.48 -42.38 -8.69
C HIS A 6 -19.06 -41.79 -8.55
N ASN A 7 -18.88 -41.01 -7.48
CA ASN A 7 -17.68 -40.96 -6.62
C ASN A 7 -16.47 -40.08 -7.02
N LEU A 8 -16.61 -38.76 -6.86
CA LEU A 8 -15.45 -37.85 -6.68
C LEU A 8 -15.11 -37.58 -5.19
N LYS A 9 -15.77 -38.24 -4.24
CA LYS A 9 -15.58 -38.02 -2.79
C LYS A 9 -14.36 -38.74 -2.17
N ALA A 10 -13.44 -39.28 -2.97
CA ALA A 10 -12.39 -40.19 -2.48
C ALA A 10 -10.97 -39.83 -2.91
N VAL A 11 -10.59 -38.55 -2.87
CA VAL A 11 -9.18 -38.12 -2.91
C VAL A 11 -8.94 -37.11 -1.79
N LEU A 12 -9.26 -37.55 -0.57
CA LEU A 12 -8.82 -36.93 0.67
C LEU A 12 -8.32 -38.11 1.51
N ILE A 13 -7.09 -38.02 2.04
CA ILE A 13 -6.41 -38.94 2.97
C ILE A 13 -5.30 -39.82 2.32
N PHE A 14 -4.13 -39.86 2.99
CA PHE A 14 -2.80 -40.41 2.66
C PHE A 14 -1.89 -39.45 1.87
N VAL A 15 -0.78 -38.91 2.39
CA VAL A 15 0.32 -39.59 3.11
C VAL A 15 0.93 -38.66 4.18
N LEU A 16 1.09 -39.18 5.39
CA LEU A 16 1.94 -38.67 6.47
C LEU A 16 2.98 -39.76 6.81
N THR A 17 4.14 -39.36 7.35
CA THR A 17 5.32 -40.15 7.83
C THR A 17 6.40 -40.42 6.76
N SER A 18 7.70 -40.15 6.91
CA SER A 18 8.53 -39.64 8.01
C SER A 18 9.88 -39.15 7.43
N PHE A 19 10.32 -37.94 7.79
CA PHE A 19 11.75 -37.55 7.77
C PHE A 19 12.06 -36.86 9.11
N LEU A 20 12.87 -37.52 9.92
CA LEU A 20 13.42 -37.17 11.24
C LEU A 20 14.92 -37.55 11.10
N VAL A 21 15.97 -36.79 11.38
CA VAL A 21 16.31 -35.60 12.19
C VAL A 21 17.65 -35.08 11.57
N VAL A 22 18.06 -33.82 11.46
CA VAL A 22 18.71 -32.91 12.44
C VAL A 22 19.17 -31.69 11.64
N GLY A 23 18.92 -30.48 12.13
CA GLY A 23 19.49 -29.25 11.58
C GLY A 23 18.82 -27.98 12.07
N SER A 24 18.85 -27.74 13.39
CA SER A 24 18.48 -26.45 13.97
C SER A 24 19.46 -25.36 13.51
N VAL A 25 18.98 -24.43 12.68
CA VAL A 25 18.73 -23.01 13.00
C VAL A 25 18.12 -22.45 11.72
N SER A 26 16.80 -22.35 11.70
CA SER A 26 16.18 -21.37 10.80
C SER A 26 16.53 -20.02 11.40
N ALA A 27 17.45 -19.29 10.77
CA ALA A 27 17.50 -17.84 10.90
C ALA A 27 16.28 -17.27 10.17
N GLU A 28 15.08 -17.57 10.68
CA GLU A 28 13.94 -16.69 10.48
C GLU A 28 14.31 -15.43 11.24
N SER A 29 14.83 -14.46 10.50
CA SER A 29 14.80 -13.07 10.88
C SER A 29 13.34 -12.74 11.23
N ASN A 30 12.97 -12.98 12.49
CA ASN A 30 11.76 -12.46 13.10
C ASN A 30 12.03 -10.97 13.24
N THR A 31 11.92 -10.22 12.14
CA THR A 31 11.66 -8.79 12.17
C THR A 31 10.24 -8.60 12.70
N LYS A 32 10.02 -8.98 13.98
CA LYS A 32 8.86 -8.54 14.72
C LYS A 32 8.96 -7.03 14.74
N SER A 33 8.04 -6.37 14.04
CA SER A 33 7.88 -4.93 14.10
C SER A 33 7.76 -4.52 15.57
N ASP A 34 8.42 -3.43 15.94
CA ASP A 34 8.31 -2.86 17.28
C ASP A 34 6.82 -2.65 17.61
N PRO A 35 6.27 -3.24 18.70
CA PRO A 35 4.88 -3.07 19.08
C PRO A 35 4.45 -1.61 19.28
N SER A 36 5.41 -0.70 19.51
CA SER A 36 5.17 0.74 19.62
C SER A 36 5.14 1.47 18.26
N SER A 37 5.61 0.83 17.19
CA SER A 37 5.63 1.39 15.84
C SER A 37 4.23 1.77 15.36
N LEU A 38 4.16 2.77 14.48
CA LEU A 38 2.91 3.12 13.83
C LEU A 38 2.36 1.94 13.01
N TYR A 39 3.23 1.16 12.37
CA TYR A 39 2.87 -0.07 11.65
C TYR A 39 2.09 -1.05 12.54
N SER A 40 2.60 -1.35 13.73
CA SER A 40 1.92 -2.26 14.68
C SER A 40 0.60 -1.68 15.18
N ARG A 41 0.53 -0.37 15.47
CA ARG A 41 -0.70 0.31 15.90
C ARG A 41 -1.78 0.37 14.81
N LEU A 42 -1.36 0.44 13.55
CA LEU A 42 -2.26 0.36 12.38
C LEU A 42 -2.73 -1.08 12.10
N GLY A 43 -2.25 -2.09 12.85
CA GLY A 43 -2.63 -3.49 12.67
C GLY A 43 -1.82 -4.24 11.60
N GLY A 44 -0.71 -3.65 11.15
CA GLY A 44 0.23 -4.26 10.23
C GLY A 44 -0.17 -4.19 8.75
N LEU A 45 0.47 -5.01 7.92
CA LEU A 45 0.42 -4.91 6.46
C LEU A 45 -0.99 -5.08 5.88
N ALA A 46 -1.79 -6.00 6.42
CA ALA A 46 -3.11 -6.30 5.86
C ALA A 46 -4.06 -5.09 5.96
N PRO A 47 -4.32 -4.50 7.15
CA PRO A 47 -5.10 -3.26 7.24
C PRO A 47 -4.52 -2.09 6.43
N ILE A 48 -3.20 -1.91 6.45
CA ILE A 48 -2.54 -0.86 5.66
C ILE A 48 -2.85 -1.03 4.17
N SER A 49 -2.75 -2.24 3.64
CA SER A 49 -3.00 -2.50 2.21
C SER A 49 -4.44 -2.22 1.79
N VAL A 50 -5.41 -2.44 2.68
CA VAL A 50 -6.82 -2.09 2.45
C VAL A 50 -7.01 -0.58 2.39
N VAL A 51 -6.47 0.16 3.38
CA VAL A 51 -6.54 1.63 3.41
C VAL A 51 -5.88 2.24 2.17
N VAL A 52 -4.68 1.74 1.81
CA VAL A 52 -3.96 2.20 0.61
C VAL A 52 -4.72 1.85 -0.66
N SER A 53 -5.30 0.64 -0.76
CA SER A 53 -6.10 0.24 -1.92
C SER A 53 -7.26 1.22 -2.14
N ASP A 54 -8.03 1.51 -1.10
CA ASP A 54 -9.15 2.44 -1.16
C ASP A 54 -8.71 3.88 -1.50
N PHE A 55 -7.56 4.31 -0.99
CA PHE A 55 -6.98 5.60 -1.35
C PHE A 55 -6.63 5.69 -2.84
N ILE A 56 -5.97 4.66 -3.40
CA ILE A 56 -5.66 4.64 -4.83
C ILE A 56 -6.95 4.58 -5.67
N ASP A 57 -7.98 3.87 -5.22
CA ASP A 57 -9.26 3.77 -5.93
C ASP A 57 -10.00 5.10 -6.06
N ILE A 58 -9.78 6.06 -5.16
CA ILE A 58 -10.38 7.40 -5.27
C ILE A 58 -9.44 8.44 -5.88
N VAL A 59 -8.11 8.31 -5.67
CA VAL A 59 -7.12 9.26 -6.22
C VAL A 59 -6.92 9.08 -7.72
N VAL A 60 -6.86 7.84 -8.20
CA VAL A 60 -6.61 7.57 -9.62
C VAL A 60 -7.69 8.17 -10.53
N PRO A 61 -9.00 8.01 -10.26
CA PRO A 61 -10.06 8.58 -11.09
C PRO A 61 -10.45 10.02 -10.72
N ASP A 62 -9.84 10.65 -9.71
CA ASP A 62 -10.27 11.99 -9.26
C ASP A 62 -10.21 13.02 -10.40
N THR A 63 -11.35 13.64 -10.68
CA THR A 63 -11.49 14.54 -11.84
C THR A 63 -10.71 15.83 -11.68
N PHE A 64 -10.48 16.29 -10.46
CA PHE A 64 -9.67 17.49 -10.22
C PHE A 64 -8.19 17.20 -10.50
N LEU A 65 -7.66 16.11 -9.97
CA LEU A 65 -6.28 15.68 -10.22
C LEU A 65 -6.02 15.36 -11.70
N ASN A 66 -7.00 14.76 -12.40
CA ASN A 66 -6.85 14.42 -13.82
C ASN A 66 -7.07 15.60 -14.78
N LYS A 67 -7.36 16.82 -14.29
CA LYS A 67 -7.24 18.03 -15.12
C LYS A 67 -5.78 18.34 -15.46
N ASN A 68 -4.84 17.86 -14.65
CA ASN A 68 -3.42 17.92 -14.97
C ASN A 68 -3.09 16.92 -16.09
N PRO A 69 -2.67 17.39 -17.28
CA PRO A 69 -2.42 16.51 -18.42
C PRO A 69 -1.26 15.54 -18.17
N ALA A 70 -0.25 15.92 -17.36
CA ALA A 70 0.87 15.04 -17.04
C ALA A 70 0.45 13.89 -16.10
N VAL A 71 -0.41 14.19 -15.12
CA VAL A 71 -1.03 13.16 -14.26
C VAL A 71 -1.92 12.24 -15.08
N GLN A 72 -2.79 12.81 -15.92
CA GLN A 72 -3.70 12.05 -16.78
C GLN A 72 -2.95 11.10 -17.72
N ALA A 73 -1.93 11.60 -18.41
CA ALA A 73 -1.11 10.81 -19.34
C ALA A 73 -0.42 9.64 -18.63
N THR A 74 0.03 9.83 -17.40
CA THR A 74 0.69 8.79 -16.60
C THR A 74 -0.24 7.62 -16.25
N ARG A 75 -1.56 7.86 -16.16
CA ARG A 75 -2.54 6.79 -15.84
C ARG A 75 -2.54 5.63 -16.84
N ALA A 76 -2.19 5.89 -18.10
CA ALA A 76 -2.10 4.85 -19.13
C ALA A 76 -0.86 3.94 -18.96
N HIS A 77 0.17 4.42 -18.26
CA HIS A 77 1.46 3.74 -18.13
C HIS A 77 1.71 3.19 -16.72
N VAL A 78 1.05 3.75 -15.71
CA VAL A 78 1.20 3.36 -14.31
C VAL A 78 -0.14 2.84 -13.79
N PRO A 79 -0.40 1.53 -13.88
CA PRO A 79 -1.71 0.96 -13.54
C PRO A 79 -1.98 1.04 -12.04
N ALA A 80 -3.25 1.19 -11.66
CA ALA A 80 -3.67 1.32 -10.26
C ALA A 80 -3.16 0.16 -9.39
N ALA A 81 -3.19 -1.08 -9.88
CA ALA A 81 -2.69 -2.24 -9.15
C ALA A 81 -1.20 -2.11 -8.77
N TYR A 82 -0.38 -1.53 -9.66
CA TYR A 82 1.03 -1.26 -9.37
C TYR A 82 1.18 -0.18 -8.29
N LEU A 83 0.38 0.89 -8.35
CA LEU A 83 0.38 1.93 -7.33
C LEU A 83 -0.03 1.38 -5.96
N LYS A 84 -1.08 0.56 -5.89
CA LYS A 84 -1.53 -0.09 -4.64
C LYS A 84 -0.38 -0.85 -3.99
N TYR A 85 0.35 -1.65 -4.77
CA TYR A 85 1.52 -2.36 -4.26
C TYR A 85 2.64 -1.42 -3.80
N ARG A 86 3.05 -0.46 -4.63
CA ARG A 86 4.16 0.46 -4.32
C ARG A 86 3.89 1.37 -3.13
N VAL A 87 2.68 1.92 -3.04
CA VAL A 87 2.30 2.78 -1.92
C VAL A 87 2.12 1.96 -0.65
N THR A 88 1.62 0.71 -0.74
CA THR A 88 1.54 -0.18 0.43
C THR A 88 2.93 -0.49 0.98
N SER A 89 3.90 -0.83 0.12
CA SER A 89 5.26 -1.12 0.59
C SER A 89 5.95 0.11 1.17
N MET A 90 5.71 1.29 0.59
CA MET A 90 6.19 2.56 1.12
C MET A 90 5.61 2.87 2.50
N VAL A 91 4.29 2.80 2.68
CA VAL A 91 3.64 3.05 3.98
C VAL A 91 4.06 2.02 5.01
N CYS A 92 4.14 0.73 4.63
CA CYS A 92 4.65 -0.31 5.52
C CYS A 92 6.06 0.02 6.02
N SER A 93 6.98 0.40 5.13
CA SER A 93 8.35 0.78 5.49
C SER A 93 8.39 2.04 6.37
N ALA A 94 7.72 3.11 5.93
CA ALA A 94 7.73 4.42 6.60
C ALA A 94 7.09 4.41 8.00
N THR A 95 6.18 3.47 8.26
CA THR A 95 5.52 3.34 9.57
C THR A 95 6.29 2.42 10.53
N GLY A 96 7.47 1.91 10.15
CA GLY A 96 8.31 1.03 10.96
C GLY A 96 8.00 -0.46 10.80
N GLY A 97 7.31 -0.85 9.72
CA GLY A 97 7.06 -2.24 9.36
C GLY A 97 8.25 -2.91 8.70
N PRO A 98 8.19 -4.24 8.50
CA PRO A 98 9.31 -5.02 7.98
C PRO A 98 9.52 -4.90 6.47
N CYS A 99 8.70 -4.10 5.77
CA CYS A 99 8.79 -3.97 4.32
C CYS A 99 9.97 -3.08 3.90
N GLU A 100 10.63 -3.46 2.82
CA GLU A 100 11.60 -2.62 2.13
C GLU A 100 10.95 -1.93 0.93
N TYR A 101 11.02 -0.61 0.89
CA TYR A 101 10.56 0.16 -0.28
C TYR A 101 11.67 0.25 -1.33
N GLN A 102 11.48 -0.44 -2.45
CA GLN A 102 12.43 -0.46 -3.59
C GLN A 102 11.93 0.38 -4.77
N GLY A 103 11.12 1.41 -4.50
CA GLY A 103 10.62 2.31 -5.54
C GLY A 103 11.49 3.56 -5.68
N LYS A 104 11.13 4.42 -6.63
CA LYS A 104 11.76 5.72 -6.81
C LYS A 104 11.56 6.60 -5.57
N GLY A 105 12.51 7.49 -5.30
CA GLY A 105 12.31 8.57 -4.33
C GLY A 105 11.17 9.50 -4.75
N MET A 106 10.60 10.24 -3.80
CA MET A 106 9.42 11.08 -4.04
C MET A 106 9.65 12.12 -5.13
N LYS A 107 10.83 12.75 -5.15
CA LYS A 107 11.19 13.71 -6.20
C LYS A 107 11.24 13.07 -7.58
N GLU A 108 11.95 11.95 -7.72
CA GLU A 108 12.09 11.27 -9.01
C GLU A 108 10.76 10.69 -9.51
N ALA A 109 9.93 10.17 -8.60
CA ALA A 109 8.63 9.60 -8.94
C ALA A 109 7.64 10.63 -9.48
N HIS A 110 7.73 11.89 -9.03
CA HIS A 110 6.77 12.95 -9.34
C HIS A 110 7.33 14.09 -10.21
N ALA A 111 8.62 14.06 -10.55
CA ALA A 111 9.34 15.15 -11.24
C ALA A 111 8.68 15.62 -12.55
N SER A 112 8.08 14.71 -13.32
CA SER A 112 7.45 15.03 -14.62
C SER A 112 5.96 15.38 -14.52
N LEU A 113 5.39 15.40 -13.31
CA LEU A 113 3.94 15.57 -13.11
C LEU A 113 3.53 17.03 -12.90
N ASN A 114 4.48 17.91 -12.58
CA ASN A 114 4.24 19.33 -12.29
C ASN A 114 3.09 19.52 -11.26
N ILE A 115 3.13 18.75 -10.17
CA ILE A 115 2.06 18.75 -9.17
C ILE A 115 2.04 20.10 -8.45
N THR A 116 0.89 20.74 -8.44
CA THR A 116 0.67 22.05 -7.84
C THR A 116 0.15 21.97 -6.40
N GLU A 117 0.23 23.08 -5.67
CA GLU A 117 -0.32 23.18 -4.30
C GLU A 117 -1.81 22.78 -4.21
N PRO A 118 -2.72 23.22 -5.09
CA PRO A 118 -4.12 22.79 -5.02
C PRO A 118 -4.32 21.30 -5.29
N GLU A 119 -3.50 20.67 -6.13
CA GLU A 119 -3.55 19.24 -6.41
C GLU A 119 -3.04 18.43 -5.21
N TRP A 120 -1.99 18.90 -4.56
CA TRP A 120 -1.54 18.35 -3.30
C TRP A 120 -2.64 18.41 -2.23
N ASP A 121 -3.27 19.56 -2.06
CA ASP A 121 -4.34 19.75 -1.08
C ASP A 121 -5.54 18.86 -1.39
N ARG A 122 -5.89 18.70 -2.68
CA ARG A 122 -6.93 17.75 -3.11
C ARG A 122 -6.58 16.32 -2.72
N MET A 123 -5.35 15.89 -2.95
CA MET A 123 -4.87 14.55 -2.54
C MET A 123 -4.97 14.37 -1.02
N VAL A 124 -4.58 15.39 -0.23
CA VAL A 124 -4.69 15.34 1.24
C VAL A 124 -6.14 15.24 1.70
N VAL A 125 -7.08 15.93 1.05
CA VAL A 125 -8.52 15.80 1.34
C VAL A 125 -8.99 14.37 1.10
N LEU A 126 -8.68 13.79 -0.06
CA LEU A 126 -9.02 12.41 -0.38
C LEU A 126 -8.41 11.42 0.63
N PHE A 127 -7.17 11.65 1.05
CA PHE A 127 -6.53 10.80 2.05
C PHE A 127 -7.27 10.86 3.40
N LYS A 128 -7.65 12.05 3.87
CA LYS A 128 -8.44 12.22 5.10
C LYS A 128 -9.80 11.53 5.03
N GLU A 129 -10.48 11.58 3.88
CA GLU A 129 -11.74 10.88 3.65
C GLU A 129 -11.60 9.36 3.83
N VAL A 130 -10.50 8.78 3.32
CA VAL A 130 -10.23 7.34 3.45
C VAL A 130 -9.89 6.96 4.90
N LEU A 131 -9.04 7.74 5.58
CA LEU A 131 -8.75 7.51 7.00
C LEU A 131 -10.03 7.54 7.84
N ALA A 132 -10.91 8.51 7.58
CA ALA A 132 -12.21 8.62 8.25
C ALA A 132 -13.12 7.41 7.93
N LYS A 133 -13.20 6.98 6.67
CA LYS A 133 -13.96 5.79 6.24
C LYS A 133 -13.52 4.54 7.01
N HIS A 134 -12.22 4.36 7.18
CA HIS A 134 -11.63 3.23 7.90
C HIS A 134 -11.59 3.41 9.42
N LYS A 135 -12.07 4.55 9.94
CA LYS A 135 -12.08 4.89 11.37
C LYS A 135 -10.69 4.74 12.00
N VAL A 136 -9.65 5.11 11.25
CA VAL A 136 -8.29 5.14 11.78
C VAL A 136 -8.28 6.12 12.96
N PRO A 137 -7.72 5.75 14.14
CA PRO A 137 -7.80 6.64 15.28
C PRO A 137 -7.06 7.96 15.03
N ALA A 138 -7.46 9.01 15.74
CA ALA A 138 -7.01 10.37 15.45
C ALA A 138 -5.50 10.55 15.54
N LYS A 139 -4.85 9.87 16.49
CA LYS A 139 -3.39 9.92 16.67
C LYS A 139 -2.67 9.33 15.45
N GLU A 140 -3.01 8.10 15.07
CA GLU A 140 -2.40 7.41 13.93
C GLU A 140 -2.72 8.13 12.61
N SER A 141 -3.91 8.72 12.48
CA SER A 141 -4.28 9.55 11.32
C SER A 141 -3.38 10.78 11.19
N GLN A 142 -3.10 11.47 12.31
CA GLN A 142 -2.22 12.63 12.34
C GLN A 142 -0.79 12.23 11.97
N GLU A 143 -0.27 11.13 12.53
CA GLU A 143 1.09 10.65 12.21
C GLU A 143 1.22 10.24 10.73
N LEU A 144 0.18 9.62 10.15
CA LEU A 144 0.16 9.33 8.71
C LEU A 144 0.13 10.60 7.85
N LEU A 145 -0.63 11.61 8.26
CA LEU A 145 -0.68 12.91 7.59
C LEU A 145 0.67 13.65 7.67
N GLU A 146 1.38 13.55 8.78
CA GLU A 146 2.72 14.10 8.95
C GLU A 146 3.75 13.38 8.06
N LEU A 147 3.69 12.05 7.99
CA LEU A 147 4.54 11.26 7.09
C LEU A 147 4.33 11.67 5.63
N ILE A 148 3.08 11.78 5.18
CA ILE A 148 2.78 12.25 3.82
C ILE A 148 3.21 13.71 3.65
N GLY A 149 2.92 14.57 4.62
CA GLY A 149 3.31 15.98 4.62
C GLY A 149 4.81 16.19 4.44
N SER A 150 5.64 15.32 5.03
CA SER A 150 7.11 15.38 4.90
C SER A 150 7.60 15.21 3.45
N THR A 151 6.80 14.60 2.57
CA THR A 151 7.16 14.37 1.16
C THR A 151 6.81 15.54 0.24
N LYS A 152 6.04 16.52 0.75
CA LYS A 152 5.49 17.61 -0.07
C LYS A 152 6.55 18.40 -0.83
N ALA A 153 7.67 18.72 -0.17
CA ALA A 153 8.75 19.52 -0.75
C ALA A 153 9.44 18.84 -1.95
N ASP A 154 9.36 17.51 -2.04
CA ASP A 154 9.89 16.75 -3.16
C ASP A 154 8.90 16.65 -4.33
N ILE A 155 7.60 16.87 -4.08
CA ILE A 155 6.51 16.57 -5.01
C ILE A 155 5.93 17.84 -5.61
N VAL A 156 5.69 18.87 -4.79
CA VAL A 156 5.00 20.08 -5.21
C VAL A 156 5.99 21.04 -5.87
N VAL A 157 5.68 21.44 -7.10
CA VAL A 157 6.42 22.50 -7.78
C VAL A 157 5.93 23.85 -7.27
N VAL A 158 6.85 24.66 -6.74
CA VAL A 158 6.58 26.06 -6.46
C VAL A 158 6.63 26.78 -7.81
N ASN A 159 5.47 26.98 -8.43
CA ASN A 159 5.40 27.82 -9.62
C ASN A 159 5.81 29.24 -9.23
N SER A 160 7.02 29.64 -9.63
CA SER A 160 7.27 31.04 -9.95
C SER A 160 6.30 31.35 -11.09
N GLN A 161 5.49 32.38 -10.92
CA GLN A 161 4.50 32.82 -11.91
C GLN A 161 5.06 32.88 -13.33
#